data_AF-A0A7V6VS61-F1
#
_entry.id   AF-A0A7V6VS61-F1
#
_cell.length_a   1.000
_cell.length_b   1.000
_cell.length_c   1.000
_cell.angle_alpha   90.00
_cell.angle_beta   90.00
_cell.angle_gamma   90.00
#
_symmetry.space_group_name_H-M   'P 1'
#
loop_
_entity.id
_entity.type
_entity.pdbx_description
1 polymer ?
#
loop_
_entity_poly.entity_id
_entity_poly.type
_entity_poly.pdbx_seq_one_letter_code
_entity_poly.pdbx_strand_id
1 'polypeptide(L)'
;MNNKGMSTIELMVSFVIISIVAIGMFKSVIDLMDKVEFYQHNMKITVLKGSITNSLQGDLVNRKLYKYDTCGSNCYDITFQDLTTKRFMVDSEKNLIQYGGISDKIPEDFIISGAILVDITNKAVSGDVNDSIFRIFIPIENKALGITTNINVVHQYDSKDMGNLPPL
;
A
#
# COMPACT_ATOMS: atom_id res chain seq x y z
N MET A 1 -71.03 1.84 -7.68
CA MET A 1 -69.56 1.63 -7.55
C MET A 1 -69.09 0.83 -8.74
N ASN A 2 -68.28 1.42 -9.61
CA ASN A 2 -67.87 0.85 -10.89
C ASN A 2 -66.55 0.07 -10.69
N ASN A 3 -66.63 -1.22 -10.38
CA ASN A 3 -65.45 -2.08 -10.26
C ASN A 3 -65.00 -2.53 -11.67
N LYS A 4 -64.29 -1.67 -12.39
CA LYS A 4 -63.52 -2.10 -13.56
C LYS A 4 -62.24 -2.77 -13.07
N GLY A 5 -62.24 -4.09 -13.06
CA GLY A 5 -61.02 -4.88 -12.84
C GLY A 5 -60.00 -4.67 -13.97
N MET A 6 -58.73 -4.93 -13.68
CA MET A 6 -57.63 -4.82 -14.64
C MET A 6 -57.82 -5.85 -15.77
N SER A 7 -57.59 -5.42 -17.02
CA SER A 7 -57.56 -6.34 -18.16
C SER A 7 -56.36 -7.28 -18.05
N THR A 8 -56.51 -8.53 -18.49
CA THR A 8 -55.41 -9.51 -18.55
C THR A 8 -54.20 -8.99 -19.32
N ILE A 9 -54.42 -8.15 -20.34
CA ILE A 9 -53.35 -7.54 -21.13
C ILE A 9 -52.60 -6.46 -20.34
N GLU A 10 -53.32 -5.66 -19.55
CA GLU A 10 -52.72 -4.64 -18.69
C GLU A 10 -51.89 -5.32 -17.59
N LEU A 11 -52.39 -6.42 -17.02
CA LEU A 11 -51.67 -7.21 -16.02
C LEU A 11 -50.35 -7.78 -16.60
N MET A 12 -50.39 -8.32 -17.82
CA MET A 12 -49.21 -8.86 -18.49
C MET A 12 -48.17 -7.76 -18.75
N VAL A 13 -48.59 -6.60 -19.25
CA VAL A 13 -47.70 -5.46 -19.50
C VAL A 13 -47.09 -4.94 -18.19
N SER A 14 -47.89 -4.79 -17.13
CA SER A 14 -47.39 -4.36 -15.83
C SER A 14 -46.37 -5.35 -15.24
N PHE A 15 -46.60 -6.66 -15.38
CA PHE A 15 -45.66 -7.68 -14.91
C PHE A 15 -44.31 -7.60 -15.64
N VAL A 16 -44.32 -7.41 -16.97
CA VAL A 16 -43.10 -7.24 -17.77
C VAL A 16 -42.33 -5.99 -17.34
N ILE A 17 -43.01 -4.86 -17.16
CA ILE A 17 -42.38 -3.60 -16.73
C ILE A 17 -41.74 -3.78 -15.34
N ILE A 18 -42.47 -4.35 -14.38
CA ILE A 18 -41.95 -4.60 -13.03
C ILE A 18 -40.72 -5.52 -13.08
N SER A 19 -40.76 -6.56 -13.92
CA SER A 19 -39.63 -7.50 -14.07
C SER A 19 -38.37 -6.81 -14.61
N ILE A 20 -38.52 -5.94 -15.61
CA ILE A 20 -37.38 -5.17 -16.17
C ILE A 20 -36.79 -4.24 -15.10
N VAL A 21 -37.65 -3.53 -14.36
CA VAL A 21 -37.21 -2.66 -13.26
C VAL A 21 -36.50 -3.48 -12.18
N ALA A 22 -37.05 -4.62 -11.78
CA ALA A 22 -36.45 -5.49 -10.77
C ALA A 22 -35.06 -6.00 -11.19
N ILE A 23 -34.88 -6.43 -12.45
CA ILE A 23 -33.58 -6.84 -12.98
C ILE A 23 -32.57 -5.67 -12.95
N GLY A 24 -33.00 -4.47 -13.36
CA GLY A 24 -32.16 -3.28 -13.32
C GLY A 24 -31.71 -2.91 -11.91
N MET A 25 -32.62 -3.01 -10.92
CA MET A 25 -32.29 -2.79 -9.52
C MET A 25 -31.35 -3.87 -8.99
N PHE A 26 -31.56 -5.14 -9.34
CA PHE A 26 -30.70 -6.23 -8.90
C PHE A 26 -29.28 -6.08 -9.42
N LYS A 27 -29.11 -5.70 -10.69
CA LYS A 27 -27.79 -5.39 -11.25
C LYS A 27 -27.10 -4.25 -10.50
N SER A 28 -27.84 -3.17 -10.21
CA SER A 28 -27.30 -2.05 -9.43
C SER A 28 -26.81 -2.47 -8.04
N VAL A 29 -27.50 -3.41 -7.40
CA VAL A 29 -27.09 -3.96 -6.09
C VAL A 29 -25.79 -4.75 -6.22
N ILE A 30 -25.67 -5.61 -7.24
CA ILE A 30 -24.44 -6.37 -7.50
C ILE A 30 -23.26 -5.41 -7.74
N ASP A 31 -23.43 -4.44 -8.64
CA ASP A 31 -22.37 -3.47 -8.96
C ASP A 31 -21.94 -2.67 -7.70
N LEU A 32 -22.86 -2.42 -6.77
CA LEU A 32 -22.54 -1.77 -5.50
C LEU A 32 -21.77 -2.70 -4.57
N MET A 33 -22.15 -3.98 -4.48
CA MET A 33 -21.45 -4.97 -3.66
C MET A 33 -20.00 -5.14 -4.12
N ASP A 34 -19.76 -5.25 -5.43
CA ASP A 34 -18.41 -5.35 -6.00
C ASP A 34 -17.54 -4.13 -5.64
N LYS A 35 -18.13 -2.93 -5.68
CA LYS A 35 -17.43 -1.70 -5.25
C LYS A 35 -17.10 -1.72 -3.76
N VAL A 36 -18.04 -2.14 -2.92
CA VAL A 36 -17.81 -2.22 -1.47
C VAL A 36 -16.67 -3.18 -1.17
N GLU A 37 -16.65 -4.35 -1.81
CA GLU A 37 -15.56 -5.32 -1.68
C GLU A 37 -14.22 -4.68 -2.09
N PHE A 38 -14.13 -4.08 -3.28
CA PHE A 38 -12.94 -3.39 -3.74
C PHE A 38 -12.41 -2.36 -2.71
N TYR A 39 -13.28 -1.50 -2.17
CA TYR A 39 -12.88 -0.49 -1.19
C TYR A 39 -12.43 -1.09 0.14
N GLN A 40 -13.07 -2.16 0.61
CA GLN A 40 -12.67 -2.84 1.84
C GLN A 40 -11.25 -3.44 1.71
N HIS A 41 -10.97 -4.10 0.58
CA HIS A 41 -9.65 -4.64 0.31
C HIS A 41 -8.59 -3.54 0.15
N ASN A 42 -8.91 -2.49 -0.59
CA ASN A 42 -8.01 -1.35 -0.76
C ASN A 42 -7.73 -0.59 0.55
N MET A 43 -8.72 -0.49 1.45
CA MET A 43 -8.54 0.13 2.76
C MET A 43 -7.55 -0.65 3.63
N LYS A 44 -7.69 -1.98 3.71
CA LYS A 44 -6.78 -2.82 4.52
C LYS A 44 -5.32 -2.63 4.12
N ILE A 45 -5.03 -2.68 2.83
CA ILE A 45 -3.66 -2.51 2.34
C ILE A 45 -3.17 -1.06 2.47
N THR A 46 -4.06 -0.08 2.36
CA THR A 46 -3.73 1.35 2.56
C THR A 46 -3.29 1.63 4.00
N VAL A 47 -3.96 1.04 5.00
CA VAL A 47 -3.61 1.18 6.41
C VAL A 47 -2.22 0.60 6.68
N LEU A 48 -1.94 -0.61 6.20
CA LEU A 48 -0.62 -1.24 6.32
C LEU A 48 0.47 -0.39 5.68
N LYS A 49 0.24 0.07 4.45
CA LYS A 49 1.17 0.96 3.75
C LYS A 49 1.43 2.23 4.55
N GLY A 50 0.37 2.86 5.07
CA GLY A 50 0.47 4.08 5.87
C GLY A 50 1.26 3.87 7.15
N SER A 51 0.99 2.79 7.88
CA SER A 51 1.70 2.40 9.12
C SER A 51 3.21 2.32 8.91
N ILE A 52 3.65 1.50 7.94
CA ILE A 52 5.07 1.30 7.63
C ILE A 52 5.70 2.58 7.06
N THR A 53 5.04 3.22 6.10
CA THR A 53 5.56 4.44 5.44
C THR A 53 5.76 5.58 6.44
N ASN A 54 4.79 5.80 7.33
CA ASN A 54 4.86 6.87 8.33
C ASN A 54 5.97 6.63 9.33
N SER A 55 6.12 5.40 9.83
CA SER A 55 7.21 5.08 10.76
C SER A 55 8.56 5.27 10.09
N LEU A 56 8.72 4.78 8.87
CA LEU A 56 9.99 4.79 8.15
C LEU A 56 10.38 6.21 7.72
N GLN A 57 9.44 6.99 7.18
CA GLN A 57 9.67 8.41 6.88
C GLN A 57 9.93 9.23 8.14
N GLY A 58 9.19 8.96 9.22
CA GLY A 58 9.40 9.64 10.50
C GLY A 58 10.81 9.46 11.03
N ASP A 59 11.36 8.25 10.97
CA ASP A 59 12.74 8.01 11.40
C ASP A 59 13.77 8.61 10.43
N LEU A 60 13.57 8.52 9.12
CA LEU A 60 14.47 9.11 8.12
C LEU A 60 14.57 10.64 8.27
N VAL A 61 13.43 11.32 8.52
CA VAL A 61 13.40 12.77 8.71
C VAL A 61 14.03 13.20 10.03
N ASN A 62 13.80 12.46 11.12
CA ASN A 62 14.20 12.91 12.45
C ASN A 62 15.60 12.46 12.88
N ARG A 63 16.07 11.30 12.42
CA ARG A 63 17.31 10.67 12.92
C ARG A 63 18.49 10.74 11.96
N LYS A 64 18.23 11.15 10.71
CA LYS A 64 19.15 11.16 9.57
C LYS A 64 19.75 9.79 9.26
N LEU A 65 19.68 9.38 7.99
CA LEU A 65 20.25 8.12 7.54
C LEU A 65 21.78 8.15 7.68
N TYR A 66 22.37 7.08 8.22
CA TYR A 66 23.83 6.88 8.23
C TYR A 66 24.25 5.79 7.24
N LYS A 67 23.63 4.61 7.33
CA LYS A 67 23.85 3.51 6.38
C LYS A 67 22.69 2.52 6.38
N TYR A 68 22.68 1.63 5.40
CA TYR A 68 21.86 0.43 5.43
C TYR A 68 22.72 -0.78 5.07
N ASP A 69 22.53 -1.89 5.79
CA ASP A 69 23.21 -3.15 5.56
C ASP A 69 22.17 -4.25 5.29
N THR A 70 22.52 -5.24 4.46
CA THR A 70 21.65 -6.39 4.23
C THR A 70 21.82 -7.43 5.34
N CYS A 71 20.72 -7.87 5.95
CA CYS A 71 20.71 -8.86 7.03
C CYS A 71 20.19 -10.24 6.60
N GLY A 72 19.88 -10.41 5.32
CA GLY A 72 19.32 -11.65 4.74
C GLY A 72 18.47 -11.36 3.51
N SER A 73 17.67 -12.33 3.09
CA SER A 73 16.72 -12.14 1.99
C SER A 73 15.64 -11.13 2.40
N ASN A 74 15.47 -10.06 1.62
CA ASN A 74 14.50 -8.99 1.88
C ASN A 74 14.58 -8.40 3.31
N CYS A 75 15.78 -8.38 3.88
CA CYS A 75 16.07 -7.90 5.24
C CYS A 75 17.15 -6.82 5.17
N TYR A 76 16.88 -5.67 5.75
CA TYR A 76 17.76 -4.50 5.75
C TYR A 76 17.82 -3.87 7.14
N ASP A 77 19.02 -3.79 7.70
CA ASP A 77 19.28 -3.07 8.94
C ASP A 77 19.65 -1.62 8.59
N ILE A 78 18.80 -0.68 8.99
CA ILE A 78 18.96 0.75 8.71
C ILE A 78 19.50 1.41 9.96
N THR A 79 20.73 1.93 9.88
CA THR A 79 21.39 2.64 10.97
C THR A 79 21.29 4.15 10.76
N PHE A 80 20.98 4.86 11.83
CA PHE A 80 20.87 6.31 11.87
C PHE A 80 22.07 6.94 12.57
N GLN A 81 22.20 8.27 12.48
CA GLN A 81 23.30 9.00 13.10
C GLN A 81 23.29 8.97 14.63
N ASP A 82 22.13 8.75 15.24
CA ASP A 82 21.97 8.54 16.68
C ASP A 82 22.44 7.15 17.15
N LEU A 83 23.11 6.39 16.27
CA LEU A 83 23.58 5.01 16.47
C LEU A 83 22.46 3.97 16.64
N THR A 84 21.20 4.37 16.56
CA THR A 84 20.08 3.43 16.59
C THR A 84 20.00 2.69 15.26
N THR A 85 19.70 1.40 15.32
CA THR A 85 19.48 0.57 14.14
C THR A 85 18.07 0.01 14.17
N LYS A 86 17.33 0.21 13.08
CA LYS A 86 16.00 -0.36 12.89
C LYS A 86 16.01 -1.33 11.72
N ARG A 87 15.51 -2.53 11.97
CA ARG A 87 15.36 -3.55 10.95
C ARG A 87 14.10 -3.31 10.13
N PHE A 88 14.27 -3.34 8.81
CA PHE A 88 13.21 -3.47 7.84
C PHE A 88 13.26 -4.89 7.26
N MET A 89 12.13 -5.61 7.29
CA MET A 89 12.09 -6.99 6.84
C MET A 89 10.78 -7.28 6.12
N VAL A 90 10.87 -8.04 5.03
CA VAL A 90 9.71 -8.57 4.32
C VAL A 90 9.82 -10.08 4.22
N ASP A 91 8.93 -10.77 4.94
CA ASP A 91 8.80 -12.22 4.90
C ASP A 91 7.69 -12.58 3.93
N SER A 92 8.07 -13.00 2.72
CA SER A 92 7.14 -13.40 1.66
C SER A 92 6.43 -14.73 1.96
N GLU A 93 7.00 -15.61 2.78
CA GLU A 93 6.37 -16.88 3.15
C GLU A 93 5.24 -16.66 4.15
N LYS A 94 5.44 -15.72 5.09
CA LYS A 94 4.45 -15.36 6.11
C LYS A 94 3.57 -14.17 5.70
N ASN A 95 3.78 -13.60 4.52
CA ASN A 95 3.11 -12.38 4.05
C ASN A 95 3.17 -11.26 5.09
N LEU A 96 4.38 -10.92 5.53
CA LEU A 96 4.56 -10.06 6.70
C LEU A 96 5.63 -8.99 6.43
N ILE A 97 5.34 -7.75 6.81
CA ILE A 97 6.25 -6.60 6.69
C ILE A 97 6.53 -6.07 8.08
N GLN A 98 7.81 -5.86 8.39
CA GLN A 98 8.26 -5.32 9.67
C GLN A 98 9.13 -4.10 9.48
N TYR A 99 8.95 -3.14 10.38
CA TYR A 99 9.85 -2.02 10.53
C TYR A 99 9.92 -1.54 11.97
N GLY A 100 11.11 -1.54 12.58
CA GLY A 100 11.37 -0.82 13.83
C GLY A 100 10.47 -1.20 15.03
N GLY A 101 9.92 -2.41 15.02
CA GLY A 101 8.98 -2.92 16.04
C GLY A 101 7.51 -3.03 15.56
N ILE A 102 7.16 -2.37 14.46
CA ILE A 102 5.87 -2.58 13.77
C ILE A 102 5.97 -3.87 12.97
N SER A 103 4.93 -4.70 13.03
CA SER A 103 4.83 -5.95 12.29
C SER A 103 3.41 -6.11 11.79
N ASP A 104 3.19 -5.87 10.50
CA ASP A 104 1.89 -5.92 9.86
C ASP A 104 1.82 -7.05 8.83
N LYS A 105 0.71 -7.80 8.82
CA LYS A 105 0.46 -8.87 7.86
C LYS A 105 -0.14 -8.28 6.57
N ILE A 106 0.46 -8.58 5.43
CA ILE A 106 -0.11 -8.30 4.12
C ILE A 106 -1.42 -9.11 4.01
N PRO A 107 -2.55 -8.50 3.63
CA PRO A 107 -3.80 -9.23 3.45
C PRO A 107 -3.64 -10.37 2.44
N GLU A 108 -4.32 -11.50 2.68
CA GLU A 108 -4.05 -12.78 1.99
C GLU A 108 -4.33 -12.75 0.48
N ASP A 109 -5.16 -11.82 0.05
CA ASP A 109 -5.52 -11.57 -1.34
C ASP A 109 -4.50 -10.68 -2.09
N PHE A 110 -3.48 -10.18 -1.39
CA PHE A 110 -2.38 -9.41 -1.95
C PHE A 110 -1.08 -10.23 -1.99
N ILE A 111 -0.27 -9.99 -3.02
CA ILE A 111 1.04 -10.60 -3.21
C ILE A 111 2.10 -9.53 -3.47
N ILE A 112 3.35 -9.85 -3.19
CA ILE A 112 4.50 -9.04 -3.62
C ILE A 112 4.78 -9.39 -5.08
N SER A 113 4.54 -8.45 -5.99
CA SER A 113 4.48 -8.74 -7.43
C SER A 113 5.81 -8.63 -8.17
N GLY A 114 6.89 -8.29 -7.48
CA GLY A 114 8.21 -8.09 -8.07
C GLY A 114 9.33 -7.93 -7.05
N ALA A 115 10.50 -7.52 -7.54
CA ALA A 115 11.66 -7.32 -6.70
C ALA A 115 11.45 -6.17 -5.70
N ILE A 116 11.87 -6.40 -4.47
CA ILE A 116 11.96 -5.36 -3.43
C ILE A 116 13.26 -4.59 -3.67
N LEU A 117 13.15 -3.27 -3.77
CA LEU A 117 14.29 -2.39 -4.01
C LEU A 117 14.56 -1.58 -2.76
N VAL A 118 15.79 -1.67 -2.26
CA VAL A 118 16.33 -0.78 -1.24
C VAL A 118 17.68 -0.29 -1.75
N ASP A 119 17.74 0.98 -2.14
CA ASP A 119 18.91 1.55 -2.77
C ASP A 119 19.21 2.97 -2.31
N ILE A 120 20.47 3.36 -2.51
CA ILE A 120 20.92 4.74 -2.44
C ILE A 120 21.38 5.13 -3.84
N THR A 121 20.82 6.23 -4.35
CA THR A 121 21.26 6.85 -5.60
C THR A 121 21.93 8.18 -5.30
N ASN A 122 23.20 8.31 -5.69
CA ASN A 122 23.97 9.55 -5.52
C ASN A 122 24.04 10.31 -6.85
N LYS A 123 24.08 11.64 -6.77
CA LYS A 123 24.20 12.54 -7.91
C LYS A 123 25.29 13.57 -7.63
N ALA A 124 26.18 13.78 -8.59
CA ALA A 124 27.20 14.80 -8.48
C ALA A 124 26.54 16.20 -8.51
N VAL A 125 26.56 16.88 -7.37
CA VAL A 125 26.07 18.25 -7.20
C VAL A 125 27.11 19.08 -6.44
N SER A 126 27.18 20.37 -6.76
CA SER A 126 28.13 21.31 -6.15
C SER A 126 27.48 22.03 -4.96
N GLY A 127 28.22 22.19 -3.87
CA GLY A 127 27.76 22.89 -2.65
C GLY A 127 27.17 21.95 -1.59
N ASP A 128 26.52 22.54 -0.59
CA ASP A 128 25.84 21.86 0.52
C ASP A 128 24.36 21.68 0.16
N VAL A 129 24.12 20.80 -0.80
CA VAL A 129 22.79 20.48 -1.32
C VAL A 129 22.61 18.98 -1.31
N ASN A 130 21.37 18.52 -1.14
CA ASN A 130 21.02 17.11 -1.19
C ASN A 130 21.55 16.48 -2.49
N ASP A 131 22.50 15.57 -2.34
CA ASP A 131 23.17 14.88 -3.43
C ASP A 131 22.72 13.42 -3.54
N SER A 132 21.94 12.93 -2.58
CA SER A 132 21.65 11.52 -2.41
C SER A 132 20.18 11.26 -2.17
N ILE A 133 19.71 10.12 -2.68
CA ILE A 133 18.33 9.65 -2.53
C ILE A 133 18.38 8.24 -1.96
N PHE A 134 17.79 8.04 -0.79
CA PHE A 134 17.48 6.72 -0.27
C PHE A 134 16.07 6.32 -0.67
N ARG A 135 15.92 5.13 -1.26
CA ARG A 135 14.63 4.62 -1.72
C ARG A 135 14.37 3.23 -1.16
N ILE A 136 13.14 3.04 -0.69
CA ILE A 136 12.56 1.72 -0.41
C ILE A 136 11.31 1.57 -1.25
N PHE A 137 11.26 0.53 -2.06
CA PHE A 137 10.13 0.22 -2.92
C PHE A 137 9.74 -1.26 -2.79
N ILE A 138 8.47 -1.49 -2.45
CA ILE A 138 7.84 -2.81 -2.44
C ILE A 138 6.60 -2.76 -3.34
N PRO A 139 6.58 -3.53 -4.43
CA PRO A 139 5.39 -3.67 -5.26
C PRO A 139 4.43 -4.68 -4.63
N ILE A 140 3.19 -4.27 -4.35
CA ILE A 140 2.14 -5.14 -3.80
C ILE A 140 0.92 -5.07 -4.72
N GLU A 141 0.32 -6.21 -5.04
CA GLU A 141 -0.86 -6.25 -5.91
C GLU A 141 -1.88 -7.28 -5.47
N ASN A 142 -3.14 -7.02 -5.77
CA ASN A 142 -4.21 -8.00 -5.84
C ASN A 142 -4.63 -8.12 -7.31
N LYS A 143 -4.27 -9.26 -7.94
CA LYS A 143 -4.57 -9.52 -9.36
C LYS A 143 -6.06 -9.70 -9.64
N ALA A 144 -6.81 -10.28 -8.70
CA ALA A 144 -8.22 -10.58 -8.89
C ALA A 144 -9.07 -9.30 -8.97
N LEU A 145 -8.72 -8.31 -8.13
CA LEU A 145 -9.39 -7.01 -8.07
C LEU A 145 -8.72 -5.93 -8.93
N GLY A 146 -7.59 -6.25 -9.59
CA GLY A 146 -6.81 -5.28 -10.36
C GLY A 146 -6.23 -4.14 -9.52
N ILE A 147 -6.01 -4.36 -8.21
CA ILE A 147 -5.47 -3.35 -7.30
C ILE A 147 -3.95 -3.45 -7.31
N THR A 148 -3.27 -2.35 -7.67
CA THR A 148 -1.83 -2.21 -7.51
C THR A 148 -1.53 -1.14 -6.46
N THR A 149 -0.76 -1.49 -5.43
CA THR A 149 -0.38 -0.56 -4.37
C THR A 149 1.05 -0.80 -3.93
N ASN A 150 1.85 0.25 -3.95
CA ASN A 150 3.27 0.13 -3.64
C ASN A 150 3.58 0.83 -2.32
N ILE A 151 4.40 0.21 -1.49
CA ILE A 151 5.12 0.93 -0.43
C ILE A 151 6.28 1.61 -1.14
N ASN A 152 6.30 2.94 -1.15
CA ASN A 152 7.35 3.71 -1.80
C ASN A 152 7.77 4.85 -0.86
N VAL A 153 8.93 4.67 -0.23
CA VAL A 153 9.57 5.67 0.62
C VAL A 153 10.76 6.22 -0.14
N VAL A 154 10.79 7.54 -0.31
CA VAL A 154 11.90 8.25 -0.95
C VAL A 154 12.33 9.36 -0.01
N HIS A 155 13.61 9.40 0.33
CA HIS A 155 14.18 10.40 1.20
C HIS A 155 15.44 10.98 0.56
N GLN A 156 15.49 12.30 0.43
CA GLN A 156 16.63 13.02 -0.13
C GLN A 156 17.46 13.61 1.01
N TYR A 157 18.78 13.46 0.92
CA TYR A 157 19.71 13.93 1.93
C TYR A 157 21.05 14.34 1.31
N ASP A 158 21.87 15.07 2.06
CA ASP A 158 23.26 15.38 1.73
C ASP A 158 24.17 14.28 2.31
N SER A 159 24.89 13.56 1.45
CA SER A 159 25.81 12.49 1.83
C SER A 159 26.96 12.97 2.73
N LYS A 160 27.33 14.25 2.64
CA LYS A 160 28.38 14.85 3.48
C LYS A 160 27.89 15.08 4.91
N ASP A 161 26.59 15.28 5.06
CA ASP A 161 25.93 15.45 6.36
C ASP A 161 25.70 14.11 7.06
N MET A 162 26.13 12.97 6.46
CA MET A 162 26.03 11.65 7.11
C MET A 162 26.84 11.53 8.41
N GLY A 163 27.73 12.48 8.71
CA GLY A 163 28.42 12.59 10.00
C GLY A 163 29.39 11.44 10.25
N ASN A 164 30.63 11.75 10.63
CA ASN A 164 31.50 10.73 11.20
C ASN A 164 30.83 10.17 12.45
N LEU A 165 30.68 8.84 12.54
CA LEU A 165 30.31 8.21 13.81
C LEU A 165 31.30 8.68 14.89
N PRO A 166 30.86 9.04 16.10
CA PRO A 166 31.79 9.25 17.19
C PRO A 166 32.65 7.97 17.34
N PRO A 167 33.98 8.10 17.54
CA PRO A 167 34.84 6.95 17.71
C PRO A 167 34.35 6.12 18.91
N LEU A 168 34.28 4.80 18.71
CA LEU A 168 33.98 3.81 19.74
C LEU A 168 34.99 3.84 20.87
#